data_AF-A0A383C4M6-F1
#
_entry.id   AF-A0A383C4M6-F1
#
_cell.length_a   1.000
_cell.length_b   1.000
_cell.length_c   1.000
_cell.angle_alpha   90.00
_cell.angle_beta   90.00
_cell.angle_gamma   90.00
#
_symmetry.space_group_name_H-M   'P 1'
#
loop_
_entity.id
_entity.type
_entity.pdbx_description
1 polymer ?
#
loop_
_entity_poly.entity_id
_entity_poly.type
_entity_poly.pdbx_seq_one_letter_code
_entity_poly.pdbx_strand_id
1 'polypeptide(L)'
;MNFLRIILLLLLINFKAYALIEVDITRGNLNPLPIAVSPLTSDKKSLLEFEKILKIKDIGAEISLVVENNLKQTGLFNPLEKD
;
A
#
# COMPACT_ATOMS: atom_id res chain seq x y z
N MET A 1 33.00 30.59 -46.35
CA MET A 1 32.53 29.26 -46.80
C MET A 1 32.84 28.12 -45.81
N ASN A 2 33.93 28.20 -45.04
CA ASN A 2 34.35 27.12 -44.13
C ASN A 2 33.50 27.01 -42.85
N PHE A 3 33.03 28.15 -42.31
CA PHE A 3 32.22 28.17 -41.08
C PHE A 3 30.85 27.49 -41.26
N LEU A 4 30.16 27.77 -42.37
CA LEU A 4 28.87 27.15 -42.66
C LEU A 4 28.97 25.63 -42.83
N ARG A 5 30.08 25.15 -43.43
CA ARG A 5 30.33 23.71 -43.59
C ARG A 5 30.56 23.01 -42.25
N ILE A 6 31.21 23.68 -41.29
CA ILE A 6 31.44 23.14 -39.95
C ILE A 6 30.11 23.00 -39.19
N ILE A 7 29.22 24.01 -39.28
CA ILE A 7 27.87 23.96 -38.70
C ILE A 7 27.05 22.82 -39.30
N LEU A 8 27.11 22.63 -40.61
CA LEU A 8 26.41 21.55 -41.28
C LEU A 8 26.91 20.17 -40.84
N LEU A 9 28.20 20.04 -40.54
CA LEU A 9 28.79 18.80 -40.03
C LEU A 9 28.33 18.48 -38.60
N LEU A 10 28.14 19.49 -37.75
CA LEU A 10 27.67 19.30 -36.37
C LEU A 10 26.23 18.76 -36.31
N LEU A 11 25.38 19.11 -37.28
CA LEU A 11 23.98 18.64 -37.36
C LEU A 11 23.86 17.14 -37.67
N LEU A 12 24.94 16.48 -38.12
CA LEU A 12 24.97 15.05 -38.42
C LEU A 12 25.26 14.18 -37.17
N ILE A 13 25.58 14.81 -36.04
CA ILE A 13 25.87 14.10 -34.78
C ILE A 13 24.53 13.66 -34.16
N ASN A 14 24.30 12.35 -34.14
CA ASN A 14 23.10 11.75 -33.55
C ASN A 14 23.35 11.47 -32.06
N PHE A 15 22.58 12.10 -31.18
CA PHE A 15 22.58 11.81 -29.75
C PHE A 15 21.49 10.78 -29.42
N LYS A 16 21.82 9.79 -28.59
CA LYS A 16 20.82 8.85 -28.06
C LYS A 16 19.98 9.57 -27.00
N ALA A 17 18.68 9.72 -27.24
CA ALA A 17 17.74 10.20 -26.24
C ALA A 17 17.34 9.03 -25.33
N TYR A 18 17.63 9.14 -24.03
CA TYR A 18 17.16 8.20 -23.02
C TYR A 18 15.89 8.78 -22.40
N ALA A 19 14.72 8.34 -22.88
CA ALA A 19 13.46 8.68 -22.24
C ALA A 19 13.27 7.75 -21.03
N LEU A 20 13.47 8.27 -19.82
CA LEU A 20 13.08 7.60 -18.58
C LEU A 20 11.60 7.87 -18.35
N ILE A 21 10.76 6.83 -18.40
CA ILE A 21 9.34 6.96 -18.05
C ILE A 21 9.22 6.60 -16.57
N GLU A 22 8.88 7.59 -15.75
CA GLU A 22 8.54 7.40 -14.34
C GLU A 22 7.02 7.46 -14.19
N VAL A 23 6.44 6.42 -13.60
CA VAL A 23 5.00 6.39 -13.29
C VAL A 23 4.84 6.90 -11.87
N ASP A 24 4.41 8.16 -11.73
CA ASP A 24 4.09 8.76 -10.45
C ASP A 24 2.67 8.33 -10.01
N ILE A 25 2.58 7.34 -9.13
CA ILE A 25 1.31 6.89 -8.55
C ILE A 25 0.91 7.89 -7.46
N THR A 26 0.19 8.95 -7.85
CA THR A 26 -0.26 10.00 -6.93
C THR A 26 -1.40 9.58 -6.00
N ARG A 27 -2.11 8.49 -6.30
CA ARG A 27 -3.23 7.94 -5.50
C ARG A 27 -3.35 6.42 -5.65
N GLY A 28 -3.72 5.74 -4.56
CA GLY A 28 -4.15 4.33 -4.57
C GLY A 28 -5.54 4.17 -5.20
N ASN A 29 -6.23 3.04 -4.95
CA ASN A 29 -7.61 2.86 -5.40
C ASN A 29 -8.49 4.02 -4.89
N LEU A 30 -9.15 4.73 -5.81
CA LEU A 30 -9.96 5.92 -5.51
C LEU A 30 -11.21 5.60 -4.70
N ASN A 31 -11.70 4.36 -4.77
CA ASN A 31 -12.90 3.89 -4.07
C ASN A 31 -12.65 2.47 -3.51
N PRO A 32 -12.06 2.36 -2.30
CA PRO A 32 -11.86 1.08 -1.63
C PRO A 32 -13.19 0.40 -1.29
N LEU A 33 -13.22 -0.94 -1.36
CA LEU A 33 -14.41 -1.75 -1.09
C LEU A 33 -14.72 -1.78 0.41
N PRO A 34 -15.96 -1.53 0.84
CA PRO A 34 -16.33 -1.64 2.24
C PRO A 34 -16.23 -3.09 2.72
N ILE A 35 -15.72 -3.29 3.94
CA ILE A 35 -15.61 -4.62 4.55
C ILE A 35 -15.81 -4.54 6.06
N ALA A 36 -16.48 -5.54 6.65
CA ALA A 36 -16.57 -5.68 8.10
C ALA A 36 -15.61 -6.78 8.57
N VAL A 37 -14.82 -6.50 9.59
CA VAL A 37 -13.92 -7.48 10.22
C VAL A 37 -14.42 -7.76 11.63
N SER A 38 -14.92 -8.96 11.86
CA SER A 38 -15.41 -9.37 13.18
C SER A 38 -14.26 -9.82 14.09
N PRO A 39 -14.35 -9.60 15.41
CA PRO A 39 -13.47 -10.24 16.38
C PRO A 39 -13.44 -11.75 16.22
N LEU A 40 -12.26 -12.37 16.37
CA LEU A 40 -12.16 -13.83 16.37
C LEU A 40 -12.75 -14.40 17.67
N THR A 41 -13.74 -15.26 17.55
CA THR A 41 -14.36 -15.92 18.70
C THR A 41 -13.45 -17.04 19.23
N SER A 42 -13.27 -17.11 20.55
CA SER A 42 -12.58 -18.19 21.25
C SER A 42 -13.41 -18.68 22.43
N ASP A 43 -13.20 -19.91 22.88
CA ASP A 43 -13.86 -20.40 24.09
C ASP A 43 -13.34 -19.68 25.34
N LYS A 44 -14.17 -19.64 26.40
CA LYS A 44 -13.84 -18.92 27.64
C LYS A 44 -12.60 -19.44 28.34
N LYS A 45 -12.30 -20.75 28.23
CA LYS A 45 -11.13 -21.33 28.89
C LYS A 45 -9.86 -20.82 28.21
N SER A 46 -9.83 -20.86 26.88
CA SER A 46 -8.73 -20.33 26.07
C SER A 46 -8.53 -18.83 26.29
N LEU A 47 -9.61 -18.02 26.32
CA LEU A 47 -9.53 -16.59 26.63
C LEU A 47 -8.84 -16.31 27.98
N LEU A 48 -9.21 -17.05 29.02
CA LEU A 48 -8.59 -16.89 30.35
C LEU A 48 -7.12 -17.35 30.38
N GLU A 49 -6.76 -18.37 29.60
CA GLU A 49 -5.36 -18.79 29.46
C GLU A 49 -4.54 -17.74 28.69
N PHE A 50 -5.08 -17.18 27.61
CA PHE A 50 -4.44 -16.13 26.83
C PHE A 50 -4.28 -14.83 27.62
N GLU A 51 -5.29 -14.42 28.40
CA GLU A 51 -5.21 -13.22 29.24
C GLU A 51 -4.08 -13.35 30.28
N LYS A 52 -3.88 -14.53 30.87
CA LYS A 52 -2.79 -14.77 31.82
C LYS A 52 -1.40 -14.65 31.19
N ILE A 53 -1.25 -15.14 29.96
CA ILE A 53 0.04 -15.19 29.26
C ILE A 53 0.37 -13.84 28.61
N LEU A 54 -0.60 -13.27 27.89
CA LEU A 54 -0.42 -12.11 27.03
C LEU A 54 -0.83 -10.79 27.70
N LYS A 55 -1.58 -10.85 28.81
CA LYS A 55 -2.16 -9.68 29.49
C LYS A 55 -3.10 -8.86 28.59
N ILE A 56 -3.71 -9.54 27.62
CA ILE A 56 -4.70 -8.99 26.70
C ILE A 56 -6.06 -9.60 27.06
N LYS A 57 -7.05 -8.74 27.36
CA LYS A 57 -8.39 -9.15 27.79
C LYS A 57 -9.20 -9.80 26.67
N ASP A 58 -9.13 -9.24 25.46
CA ASP A 58 -9.83 -9.75 24.27
C ASP A 58 -8.86 -9.86 23.10
N ILE A 59 -8.21 -11.01 22.99
CA ILE A 59 -7.28 -11.30 21.90
C ILE A 59 -8.00 -11.33 20.53
N GLY A 60 -9.30 -11.66 20.51
CA GLY A 60 -10.09 -11.71 19.29
C GLY A 60 -10.29 -10.33 18.68
N ALA A 61 -10.55 -9.33 19.54
CA ALA A 61 -10.63 -7.93 19.17
C ALA A 61 -9.29 -7.41 18.62
N GLU A 62 -8.18 -7.69 19.32
CA GLU A 62 -6.83 -7.28 18.87
C GLU A 62 -6.46 -7.86 17.50
N ILE A 63 -6.74 -9.15 17.27
CA ILE A 63 -6.47 -9.76 15.96
C ILE A 63 -7.31 -9.11 14.88
N SER A 64 -8.60 -8.81 15.15
CA SER A 64 -9.44 -8.13 14.17
C SER A 64 -8.90 -6.74 13.82
N LEU A 65 -8.35 -6.00 14.78
CA LEU A 65 -7.73 -4.68 14.56
C LEU A 65 -6.47 -4.79 13.68
N VAL A 66 -5.65 -5.83 13.88
CA VAL A 66 -4.51 -6.11 12.99
C VAL A 66 -4.97 -6.40 11.56
N VAL A 67 -6.01 -7.22 11.39
CA VAL A 67 -6.58 -7.56 10.08
C VAL A 67 -7.15 -6.32 9.38
N GLU A 68 -7.88 -5.46 10.10
CA GLU A 68 -8.40 -4.19 9.57
C GLU A 68 -7.29 -3.28 9.07
N ASN A 69 -6.23 -3.11 9.86
CA ASN A 69 -5.09 -2.30 9.49
C ASN A 69 -4.40 -2.84 8.23
N ASN A 70 -4.22 -4.16 8.14
CA ASN A 70 -3.65 -4.79 6.95
C ASN A 70 -4.54 -4.57 5.71
N LEU A 71 -5.86 -4.74 5.83
CA LEU A 71 -6.80 -4.52 4.74
C LEU A 71 -6.80 -3.06 4.27
N LYS A 72 -6.77 -2.11 5.20
CA LYS A 72 -6.67 -0.67 4.91
C LYS A 72 -5.35 -0.34 4.20
N GLN A 73 -4.24 -0.94 4.62
CA GLN A 73 -2.92 -0.74 3.99
C GLN A 73 -2.85 -1.22 2.54
N THR A 74 -3.66 -2.22 2.14
CA THR A 74 -3.72 -2.64 0.73
C THR A 74 -4.26 -1.53 -0.19
N GLY A 75 -4.97 -0.55 0.36
CA GLY A 75 -5.72 0.44 -0.41
C GLY A 75 -6.94 -0.12 -1.15
N LEU A 76 -7.19 -1.43 -1.10
CA LEU A 76 -8.32 -2.08 -1.78
C LEU A 76 -9.60 -2.08 -0.95
N PHE A 77 -9.46 -2.00 0.38
CA PHE A 77 -10.56 -2.16 1.32
C PHE A 77 -10.67 -1.01 2.32
N ASN A 78 -11.89 -0.72 2.75
CA ASN A 78 -12.22 0.25 3.78
C ASN A 78 -13.00 -0.45 4.90
N PRO A 79 -12.33 -0.80 6.02
CA PRO A 79 -13.00 -1.37 7.18
C PRO A 79 -14.12 -0.45 7.70
N LEU A 80 -15.30 -1.02 7.97
CA LEU A 80 -16.41 -0.30 8.58
C LEU A 80 -16.15 -0.04 10.06
N GLU A 81 -16.63 1.10 10.56
CA GLU A 81 -16.58 1.40 12.00
C GLU A 81 -17.41 0.36 12.77
N LYS A 82 -16.86 -0.08 13.90
CA LYS A 82 -17.56 -0.95 14.84
C LYS A 82 -18.35 -0.06 15.80
N ASP A 83 -19.66 -0.03 15.63
CA ASP A 83 -20.60 0.60 16.57
C ASP A 83 -20.57 -0.08 17.95
#